data_AF-A0A699UTW6-F1
#
_entry.id   AF-A0A699UTW6-F1
#
_cell.length_a   1.000
_cell.length_b   1.000
_cell.length_c   1.000
_cell.angle_alpha   90.00
_cell.angle_beta   90.00
_cell.angle_gamma   90.00
#
_symmetry.space_group_name_H-M   'P 1'
#
loop_
_entity.id
_entity.type
_entity.pdbx_description
1 polymer ?
#
loop_
_entity_poly.entity_id
_entity_poly.type
_entity_poly.pdbx_seq_one_letter_code
_entity_poly.pdbx_strand_id
1 'polypeptide(L)' 'EQYIQGLTKSIRGDVTSLQPATINDAVRLGYQLAGQLIQDKADEATEAEKRKGKSDRGGRGDNRREHNRR' A
#
# COMPACT_ATOMS: atom_id res chain seq x y z
N GLU A 1 -12.82 -12.74 -4.27
CA GLU A 1 -11.35 -12.87 -4.46
C GLU A 1 -10.80 -12.00 -5.61
N GLN A 2 -11.09 -10.68 -5.61
CA GLN A 2 -10.61 -9.80 -6.69
C GLN A 2 -9.12 -9.45 -6.56
N TYR A 3 -8.60 -9.47 -5.33
CA TYR A 3 -7.21 -9.16 -5.01
C TYR A 3 -6.22 -10.14 -5.67
N ILE A 4 -6.48 -11.45 -5.53
CA ILE A 4 -5.63 -12.50 -6.08
C ILE A 4 -5.66 -12.45 -7.62
N GLN A 5 -6.85 -12.29 -8.22
CA GLN A 5 -6.96 -12.17 -9.67
C GLN A 5 -6.29 -10.92 -10.25
N GLY A 6 -6.34 -9.79 -9.54
CA GLY A 6 -5.64 -8.56 -9.95
C GLY A 6 -4.12 -8.74 -9.93
N LEU A 7 -3.60 -9.37 -8.87
CA LEU A 7 -2.18 -9.71 -8.72
C LEU A 7 -1.68 -10.60 -9.87
N THR A 8 -2.39 -11.69 -10.16
CA THR A 8 -1.99 -12.60 -11.24
C THR A 8 -2.00 -11.91 -12.61
N LYS A 9 -2.93 -10.98 -12.85
CA LYS A 9 -2.99 -10.20 -14.10
C LYS A 9 -1.82 -9.23 -14.22
N SER A 10 -1.43 -8.55 -13.13
CA SER A 10 -0.28 -7.64 -13.12
C SER A 10 1.02 -8.38 -13.39
N ILE A 11 1.29 -9.46 -12.64
CA ILE A 11 2.51 -10.27 -12.80
C ILE A 11 2.62 -10.82 -14.22
N ARG A 12 1.52 -11.32 -14.79
CA ARG A 12 1.52 -11.80 -16.17
C ARG A 12 1.86 -10.69 -17.16
N GLY A 13 1.30 -9.49 -16.98
CA GLY A 13 1.60 -8.32 -17.80
C GLY A 13 3.09 -7.96 -17.73
N ASP A 14 3.62 -7.85 -16.52
CA ASP A 14 5.01 -7.44 -16.26
C ASP A 14 6.01 -8.46 -16.79
N VAL A 15 5.79 -9.77 -16.57
CA VAL A 15 6.64 -10.84 -17.14
C VAL A 15 6.60 -10.81 -18.67
N THR A 16 5.44 -10.57 -19.28
CA THR A 16 5.33 -10.48 -20.75
C THR A 16 6.06 -9.25 -21.29
N SER A 17 6.00 -8.13 -20.57
CA SER A 17 6.70 -6.89 -20.91
C SER A 17 8.23 -7.02 -20.77
N LEU A 18 8.70 -7.82 -19.82
CA LEU A 18 10.13 -8.07 -19.60
C LEU A 18 10.76 -9.04 -20.60
N GLN A 19 9.95 -9.67 -21.46
CA GLN A 19 10.39 -10.54 -22.56
C GLN A 19 11.53 -11.50 -22.15
N PRO A 20 11.28 -12.40 -21.19
CA PRO A 20 12.30 -13.35 -20.74
C PRO A 20 12.83 -14.20 -21.89
N ALA A 21 14.15 -14.35 -21.95
CA ALA A 21 14.82 -15.12 -22.99
C ALA A 21 14.56 -16.63 -22.86
N THR A 22 14.24 -17.10 -21.65
CA THR A 22 13.96 -18.51 -21.36
C THR A 22 12.77 -18.68 -20.42
N ILE A 23 12.22 -19.89 -20.38
CA ILE A 23 11.16 -20.25 -19.42
C ILE A 23 11.65 -20.11 -17.98
N ASN A 24 12.93 -20.41 -17.71
CA ASN A 24 13.50 -20.25 -16.37
C ASN A 24 13.53 -18.78 -15.94
N ASP A 25 13.91 -17.88 -16.85
CA ASP A 25 13.90 -16.44 -16.58
C ASP A 25 12.48 -15.93 -16.33
N ALA A 26 11.49 -16.42 -17.10
CA ALA A 26 10.08 -16.09 -16.87
C ALA A 26 9.60 -16.51 -15.47
N VAL A 27 10.00 -17.71 -15.03
CA VAL A 27 9.67 -18.23 -13.69
C VAL A 27 10.37 -17.42 -12.59
N ARG A 28 11.65 -17.08 -12.76
CA ARG A 28 12.41 -16.25 -11.80
C ARG A 28 11.81 -14.86 -11.67
N LEU A 29 11.47 -14.21 -12.79
CA LEU A 29 10.81 -12.91 -12.80
C LEU A 29 9.44 -12.97 -12.13
N GLY A 30 8.64 -14.01 -12.41
CA GLY A 30 7.35 -14.21 -11.76
C GLY A 30 7.45 -14.29 -10.24
N TYR A 31 8.43 -15.04 -9.72
CA TYR A 31 8.68 -15.11 -8.28
C TYR A 31 9.12 -13.78 -7.68
N GLN A 32 9.99 -13.05 -8.36
CA GLN A 32 10.50 -11.76 -7.90
C GLN A 32 9.40 -10.69 -7.86
N LEU A 33 8.58 -10.61 -8.91
CA LEU A 33 7.45 -9.69 -9.01
C LEU A 33 6.36 -10.00 -7.98
N ALA A 34 6.08 -11.29 -7.73
CA ALA A 34 5.16 -11.69 -6.67
C ALA A 34 5.66 -11.23 -5.29
N GLY A 35 6.96 -11.38 -5.00
CA GLY A 35 7.56 -10.91 -3.76
C GLY A 35 7.43 -9.39 -3.58
N GLN A 36 7.77 -8.63 -4.62
CA GLN A 36 7.68 -7.17 -4.60
C GLN A 36 6.24 -6.68 -4.37
N LEU A 37 5.27 -7.23 -5.10
CA LEU A 37 3.86 -6.81 -4.97
C LEU A 37 3.27 -7.13 -3.59
N ILE A 38 3.68 -8.22 -2.95
CA ILE A 38 3.27 -8.55 -1.58
C ILE A 38 3.83 -7.53 -0.59
N GLN A 39 5.12 -7.15 -0.76
CA GLN A 39 5.76 -6.13 0.07
C GLN A 39 5.13 -4.75 -0.14
N ASP A 40 4.96 -4.31 -1.39
CA ASP A 40 4.34 -3.02 -1.72
C ASP A 40 2.94 -2.89 -1.10
N LYS A 41 2.16 -3.98 -1.08
CA LYS A 41 0.83 -4.02 -0.47
C LYS A 41 0.87 -4.00 1.05
N ALA A 42 1.87 -4.61 1.67
CA ALA A 42 2.10 -4.50 3.11
C ALA A 42 2.53 -3.08 3.50
N ASP A 43 3.40 -2.46 2.70
CA ASP A 43 3.85 -1.08 2.90
C ASP A 43 2.70 -0.08 2.70
N GLU A 44 1.85 -0.27 1.68
CA GLU A 44 0.64 0.53 1.47
C GLU A 44 -0.29 0.47 2.69
N ALA A 45 -0.50 -0.72 3.26
CA ALA A 45 -1.34 -0.90 4.44
C ALA A 45 -0.75 -0.19 5.68
N THR A 46 0.56 -0.29 5.89
CA THR A 46 1.23 0.36 7.03
C THR A 46 1.27 1.89 6.88
N GLU A 47 1.48 2.42 5.68
CA GLU A 47 1.43 3.87 5.40
C GLU A 47 0.01 4.43 5.51
N ALA A 48 -1.00 3.68 5.08
CA ALA A 48 -2.41 4.06 5.27
C ALA A 48 -2.76 4.19 6.77
N GLU A 49 -2.23 3.31 7.62
CA GLU A 49 -2.43 3.37 9.06
C GLU A 49 -1.77 4.61 9.71
N LYS A 50 -0.54 4.95 9.30
CA LYS A 50 0.17 6.16 9.77
C LYS A 50 -0.58 7.45 9.42
N ARG A 51 -1.28 7.52 8.29
CA ARG A 51 -2.09 8.69 7.91
C ARG A 51 -3.33 8.85 8.78
N LYS A 52 -3.96 7.76 9.22
CA LYS A 52 -5.12 7.81 10.12
C LYS A 52 -4.73 8.27 11.53
N GLY A 53 -3.60 7.82 12.06
CA GLY A 53 -3.13 8.15 13.42
C GLY A 53 -2.70 9.61 13.66
N LYS A 54 -2.53 10.44 12.61
CA LYS A 54 -2.23 11.87 12.74
C LYS A 54 -3.47 12.77 12.79
N SER A 55 -4.60 12.33 12.24
CA SER A 55 -5.85 13.11 12.25
C SER A 55 -6.53 13.14 13.62
N ASP A 56 -6.32 12.12 14.45
CA ASP A 56 -6.95 12.00 15.78
C ASP A 56 -6.21 12.76 16.90
N ARG A 57 -5.10 13.45 16.60
CA ARG A 57 -4.32 14.21 17.61
C ARG A 57 -4.52 15.71 17.55
N GLY A 58 -5.50 16.20 16.80
CA GLY A 58 -5.84 17.62 16.73
C GLY A 58 -7.26 17.88 17.18
N GLY A 59 -7.44 18.43 18.39
CA GLY A 59 -8.68 19.13 18.73
C GLY A 59 -9.41 18.67 19.99
N ARG A 60 -8.71 18.47 21.12
CA ARG A 60 -9.37 18.67 22.42
C ARG A 60 -9.20 20.13 22.80
N GLY A 61 -10.29 20.86 22.60
CA GLY A 61 -10.33 22.31 22.64
C GLY A 61 -10.10 22.89 24.02
N ASP A 62 -9.15 23.82 24.08
CA ASP A 62 -9.08 24.81 25.15
C ASP A 62 -9.80 26.07 24.68
N ASN A 63 -11.13 25.99 24.56
CA ASN A 63 -11.94 27.20 24.49
C ASN A 63 -12.14 27.69 25.92
N ARG A 64 -11.08 28.22 26.54
CA ARG A 64 -11.14 28.91 27.84
C ARG A 64 -11.95 30.18 27.63
N ARG A 65 -13.25 30.00 27.81
CA ARG A 65 -14.29 31.01 27.85
C ARG A 65 -14.06 31.84 29.12
N GLU A 66 -13.16 32.81 29.07
CA GLU A 66 -13.14 33.89 30.06
C GLU A 66 -14.41 34.73 29.86
N HIS A 67 -15.48 34.28 30.53
CA HIS A 67 -16.60 35.12 30.87
C HIS A 67 -16.10 36.20 31.82
N ASN A 68 -15.60 37.30 31.26
CA ASN A 68 -15.48 38.54 32.00
C ASN A 68 -16.90 39.10 32.20
N ARG A 69 -17.60 38.54 33.19
CA ARG A 69 -18.86 39.05 33.71
C ARG A 69 -18.52 39.97 34.89
N ARG A 70 -18.71 41.27 34.64
CA ARG A 70 -18.85 42.39 35.59
C ARG A 70 -17.58 42.90 36.25
#